data_AF-A0A0Q7KHJ7-F1
#
_entry.id   AF-A0A0Q7KHJ7-F1
#
_cell.length_a   1.000
_cell.length_b   1.000
_cell.length_c   1.000
_cell.angle_alpha   90.00
_cell.angle_beta   90.00
_cell.angle_gamma   90.00
#
_symmetry.space_group_name_H-M   'P 1'
#
loop_
_entity.id
_entity.type
_entity.pdbx_description
1 polymer ?
#
loop_
_entity_poly.entity_id
_entity_poly.type
_entity_poly.pdbx_seq_one_letter_code
_entity_poly.pdbx_strand_id
1 'polypeptide(L)'
;MRSSLLSRALIAVASSSVASAALAVAPATAATPSGTTRDAVLSLASAARADASAPSRTTRTAAAQVLTRECGLASGESVDVADVNFVRAVTPIAGVDGVYLDAEVRNGLTVLRECALGLVAPTADGATLTGTATLDVVAGDSIQQAPSVPLSGDVSVIVLTNATRFSDGFSYTATGRASRTVTTTTTDRVRVEPTANARTRARNTYDASAQKARKAYKKAVEKADGSARKKASAKRAYRARIVAARTTYAKAVAPRLVTRTRTSAVTQFSDFTVVAKRTAPAPPAQTGL
;
A
#
# COMPACT_ATOMS: atom_id res chain seq x y z
N MET A 1 -27.51 -20.23 -56.40
CA MET A 1 -26.90 -18.90 -56.13
C MET A 1 -26.55 -18.81 -54.67
N ARG A 2 -25.31 -18.44 -54.38
CA ARG A 2 -24.77 -18.20 -53.04
C ARG A 2 -25.24 -16.83 -52.55
N SER A 3 -25.65 -16.75 -51.29
CA SER A 3 -25.30 -15.65 -50.39
C SER A 3 -25.74 -15.95 -48.95
N SER A 4 -24.74 -15.96 -48.08
CA SER A 4 -24.81 -16.01 -46.63
C SER A 4 -25.10 -14.63 -46.05
N LEU A 5 -25.88 -14.55 -44.97
CA LEU A 5 -25.74 -13.51 -43.93
C LEU A 5 -26.15 -14.16 -42.59
N LEU A 6 -25.21 -14.81 -41.89
CA LEU A 6 -24.56 -14.25 -40.71
C LEU A 6 -25.56 -13.61 -39.72
N SER A 7 -26.24 -14.47 -38.94
CA SER A 7 -26.88 -14.06 -37.69
C SER A 7 -25.81 -13.55 -36.75
N ARG A 8 -25.81 -12.23 -36.52
CA ARG A 8 -25.02 -11.56 -35.50
C ARG A 8 -25.37 -12.15 -34.14
N ALA A 9 -24.37 -12.76 -33.51
CA ALA A 9 -24.42 -13.13 -32.11
C ALA A 9 -24.51 -11.85 -31.27
N LEU A 10 -25.64 -11.65 -30.60
CA LEU A 10 -25.72 -10.78 -29.43
C LEU A 10 -24.91 -11.46 -28.32
N ILE A 11 -23.64 -11.09 -28.22
CA ILE A 11 -22.85 -11.32 -27.02
C ILE A 11 -23.40 -10.33 -26.00
N ALA A 12 -24.29 -10.81 -25.13
CA ALA A 12 -24.60 -10.14 -23.88
C ALA A 12 -23.31 -10.14 -23.05
N VAL A 13 -22.52 -9.08 -23.20
CA VAL A 13 -21.46 -8.74 -22.26
C VAL A 13 -22.20 -8.40 -20.97
N ALA A 14 -22.26 -9.37 -20.06
CA ALA A 14 -22.54 -9.10 -18.67
C ALA A 14 -21.39 -8.21 -18.18
N SER A 15 -21.57 -6.90 -18.30
CA SER A 15 -20.82 -5.90 -17.58
C SER A 15 -21.10 -6.15 -16.11
N SER A 16 -20.33 -7.07 -15.52
CA SER A 16 -20.09 -7.05 -14.08
C SER A 16 -19.44 -5.72 -13.81
N SER A 17 -20.27 -4.75 -13.45
CA SER A 17 -19.89 -3.54 -12.73
C SER A 17 -19.20 -4.01 -11.46
N VAL A 18 -17.91 -4.33 -11.58
CA VAL A 18 -16.98 -4.16 -10.47
C VAL A 18 -17.06 -2.68 -10.24
N ALA A 19 -17.90 -2.28 -9.29
CA ALA A 19 -17.86 -0.95 -8.74
C ALA A 19 -16.42 -0.76 -8.31
N SER A 20 -15.66 -0.06 -9.15
CA SER A 20 -14.44 0.60 -8.76
C SER A 20 -14.87 1.60 -7.70
N ALA A 21 -15.02 1.11 -6.47
CA ALA A 21 -14.57 1.88 -5.34
C ALA A 21 -13.08 2.04 -5.56
N ALA A 22 -12.73 3.01 -6.40
CA ALA A 22 -11.64 3.89 -6.07
C ALA A 22 -12.01 4.42 -4.68
N LEU A 23 -11.64 3.68 -3.64
CA LEU A 23 -11.00 4.36 -2.53
C LEU A 23 -9.85 5.07 -3.22
N ALA A 24 -10.10 6.31 -3.65
CA ALA A 24 -9.09 7.31 -3.52
C ALA A 24 -8.60 7.06 -2.09
N VAL A 25 -7.41 6.48 -1.98
CA VAL A 25 -6.62 6.60 -0.78
C VAL A 25 -6.39 8.11 -0.73
N ALA A 26 -7.40 8.83 -0.23
CA ALA A 26 -7.17 10.11 0.37
C ALA A 26 -5.98 9.82 1.27
N PRO A 27 -4.86 10.55 1.10
CA PRO A 27 -3.75 10.38 2.03
C PRO A 27 -4.41 10.38 3.40
N ALA A 28 -4.16 9.32 4.17
CA ALA A 28 -4.62 9.27 5.54
C ALA A 28 -3.82 10.34 6.28
N THR A 29 -4.13 11.61 6.01
CA THR A 29 -3.82 12.74 6.86
C THR A 29 -4.74 12.53 8.04
N ALA A 30 -4.39 11.59 8.91
CA ALA A 30 -4.78 11.75 10.29
C ALA A 30 -4.08 13.05 10.67
N ALA A 31 -4.83 14.15 10.59
CA ALA A 31 -4.32 15.44 10.96
C ALA A 31 -3.82 15.26 12.40
N THR A 32 -2.50 15.28 12.56
CA THR A 32 -1.93 15.61 13.86
C THR A 32 -2.62 16.91 14.29
N PRO A 33 -2.96 17.09 15.59
CA PRO A 33 -3.64 18.29 16.06
C PRO A 33 -2.96 19.60 15.61
N SER A 34 -1.68 19.53 15.27
CA SER A 34 -0.78 20.59 14.83
C SER A 34 -0.64 20.77 13.30
N GLY A 35 -1.20 19.87 12.48
CA GLY A 35 -1.16 19.95 11.01
C GLY A 35 0.17 19.51 10.37
N THR A 36 1.08 18.88 11.12
CA THR A 36 2.33 18.30 10.60
C THR A 36 2.04 16.99 9.87
N THR A 37 2.36 16.92 8.58
CA THR A 37 2.09 15.74 7.73
C THR A 37 3.28 14.79 7.65
N ARG A 38 3.00 13.52 7.33
CA ARG A 38 4.02 12.51 7.09
C ARG A 38 5.05 12.95 6.06
N ASP A 39 4.61 13.48 4.93
CA ASP A 39 5.51 13.92 3.87
C ASP A 39 6.40 15.08 4.32
N ALA A 40 5.90 15.98 5.17
CA ALA A 40 6.70 17.05 5.75
C ALA A 40 7.82 16.49 6.65
N VAL A 41 7.53 15.49 7.49
CA VAL A 41 8.52 14.83 8.34
C VAL A 41 9.56 14.09 7.49
N LEU A 42 9.13 13.29 6.53
CA LEU A 42 10.03 12.51 5.66
C LEU A 42 10.90 13.42 4.79
N SER A 43 10.32 14.49 4.24
CA SER A 43 11.06 15.48 3.45
C SER A 43 12.07 16.24 4.31
N LEU A 44 11.70 16.65 5.53
CA LEU A 44 12.59 17.36 6.44
C LEU A 44 13.72 16.44 6.92
N ALA A 45 13.44 15.18 7.24
CA ALA A 45 14.45 14.19 7.58
C ALA A 45 15.44 13.94 6.42
N SER A 46 14.93 13.87 5.19
CA SER A 46 15.77 13.74 3.98
C SER A 46 16.67 14.97 3.78
N ALA A 47 16.12 16.18 3.89
CA ALA A 47 16.87 17.42 3.79
C ALA A 47 17.93 17.55 4.90
N ALA A 48 17.58 17.17 6.14
CA ALA A 48 18.50 17.16 7.27
C ALA A 48 19.67 16.18 7.09
N ARG A 49 19.47 15.05 6.39
CA ARG A 49 20.56 14.13 6.01
C ARG A 49 21.45 14.73 4.92
N ALA A 50 20.87 15.41 3.93
CA ALA A 50 21.64 16.07 2.89
C ALA A 50 22.52 17.20 3.46
N ASP A 51 22.02 17.90 4.49
CA ASP A 51 22.70 19.03 5.13
C ASP A 51 23.35 18.68 6.49
N ALA A 52 23.86 17.45 6.66
CA ALA A 52 24.26 16.91 7.96
C ALA A 52 25.30 17.76 8.73
N SER A 53 26.15 18.51 8.02
CA SER A 53 27.19 19.36 8.61
C SER A 53 26.64 20.70 9.12
N ALA A 54 25.71 21.29 8.37
CA ALA A 54 25.11 22.59 8.66
C ALA A 54 23.80 22.72 7.88
N PRO A 55 22.63 22.81 8.56
CA PRO A 55 21.35 22.87 7.88
C PRO A 55 21.24 24.13 7.02
N SER A 56 20.91 23.96 5.74
CA SER A 56 20.70 25.06 4.80
C SER A 56 19.53 25.95 5.24
N ARG A 57 19.47 27.18 4.70
CA ARG A 57 18.34 28.10 4.99
C ARG A 57 16.99 27.46 4.66
N THR A 58 16.92 26.67 3.59
CA THR A 58 15.69 25.94 3.19
C THR A 58 15.29 24.93 4.25
N THR A 59 16.24 24.10 4.71
CA THR A 59 16.03 23.11 5.77
C THR A 59 15.60 23.76 7.08
N ARG A 60 16.25 24.87 7.48
CA ARG A 60 15.86 25.64 8.67
C ARG A 60 14.49 26.30 8.52
N THR A 61 14.12 26.77 7.33
CA THR A 61 12.80 27.36 7.09
C THR A 61 11.69 26.32 7.27
N ALA A 62 11.88 25.12 6.72
CA ALA A 62 10.95 24.01 6.93
C ALA A 62 10.88 23.59 8.41
N ALA A 63 12.03 23.53 9.10
CA ALA A 63 12.08 23.25 10.54
C ALA A 63 11.34 24.31 11.37
N ALA A 64 11.56 25.60 11.11
CA ALA A 64 10.91 26.71 11.82
C ALA A 64 9.38 26.66 11.66
N GLN A 65 8.87 26.26 10.50
CA GLN A 65 7.44 26.08 10.27
C GLN A 65 6.82 24.93 11.09
N VAL A 66 7.58 23.86 11.36
CA VAL A 66 7.16 22.78 12.25
C VAL A 66 7.23 23.26 13.70
N LEU A 67 8.35 23.86 14.11
CA LEU A 67 8.57 24.41 15.45
C LEU A 67 7.49 25.43 15.85
N THR A 68 7.14 26.36 14.95
CA THR A 68 6.09 27.37 15.20
C THR A 68 4.74 26.73 15.55
N ARG A 69 4.41 25.56 14.99
CA ARG A 69 3.15 24.87 15.25
C ARG A 69 3.18 24.06 16.54
N GLU A 70 4.30 23.37 16.80
CA GLU A 70 4.39 22.38 17.88
C GLU A 70 4.85 22.99 19.22
N CYS A 71 5.59 24.10 19.21
CA CYS A 71 6.17 24.70 20.42
C CYS A 71 5.18 25.43 21.34
N GLY A 72 3.90 25.48 20.95
CA GLY A 72 2.84 26.15 21.72
C GLY A 72 3.14 27.61 22.00
N LEU A 73 3.39 28.39 20.95
CA LEU A 73 3.79 29.80 21.06
C LEU A 73 2.67 30.66 21.67
N ALA A 74 3.02 31.45 22.68
CA ALA A 74 2.13 32.45 23.26
C ALA A 74 2.05 33.72 22.39
N SER A 75 1.13 34.63 22.71
CA SER A 75 1.01 35.90 21.98
C SER A 75 2.30 36.72 22.06
N GLY A 76 2.85 37.09 20.90
CA GLY A 76 4.12 37.80 20.78
C GLY A 76 5.36 36.91 20.79
N GLU A 77 5.21 35.58 20.93
CA GLU A 77 6.31 34.64 20.77
C GLU A 77 6.52 34.27 19.29
N SER A 78 7.78 34.09 18.87
CA SER A 78 8.16 33.66 17.54
C SER A 78 9.36 32.71 17.54
N VAL A 79 9.47 31.92 16.48
CA VAL A 79 10.64 31.11 16.14
C VAL A 79 11.08 31.51 14.73
N ASP A 80 12.18 32.23 14.60
CA ASP A 80 12.70 32.62 13.29
C ASP A 80 13.63 31.56 12.72
N VAL A 81 13.85 31.62 11.39
CA VAL A 81 14.77 30.70 10.69
C VAL A 81 16.20 30.77 11.25
N ALA A 82 16.61 31.93 11.75
CA ALA A 82 17.91 32.14 12.38
C ALA A 82 18.01 31.48 13.76
N ASP A 83 16.89 31.29 14.44
CA ASP A 83 16.80 30.73 15.79
C ASP A 83 16.76 29.19 15.79
N VAL A 84 16.69 28.57 14.61
CA VAL A 84 16.80 27.11 14.48
C VAL A 84 18.25 26.68 14.67
N ASN A 85 18.51 26.09 15.83
CA ASN A 85 19.82 25.64 16.28
C ASN A 85 20.19 24.30 15.66
N PHE A 86 19.27 23.34 15.73
CA PHE A 86 19.50 21.97 15.25
C PHE A 86 18.38 21.48 14.36
N VAL A 87 18.78 20.84 13.27
CA VAL A 87 17.94 19.98 12.44
C VAL A 87 18.73 18.72 12.19
N ARG A 88 18.35 17.61 12.83
CA ARG A 88 19.11 16.36 12.75
C ARG A 88 18.22 15.18 12.46
N ALA A 89 18.45 14.53 11.33
CA ALA A 89 17.74 13.31 11.02
C ALA A 89 18.06 12.21 12.04
N VAL A 90 17.07 11.37 12.33
CA VAL A 90 17.32 10.10 13.01
C VAL A 90 18.08 9.16 12.09
N THR A 91 18.76 8.16 12.66
CA THR A 91 19.26 7.04 11.87
C THR A 91 18.07 6.30 11.27
N PRO A 92 17.93 6.25 9.93
CA PRO A 92 16.77 5.61 9.31
C PRO A 92 16.83 4.09 9.54
N ILE A 93 15.67 3.51 9.82
CA ILE A 93 15.48 2.05 9.89
C ILE A 93 14.37 1.67 8.93
N ALA A 94 14.42 0.44 8.39
CA ALA A 94 13.38 -0.07 7.51
C ALA A 94 11.98 0.17 8.10
N GLY A 95 11.19 0.98 7.40
CA GLY A 95 9.80 1.28 7.75
C GLY A 95 9.54 2.58 8.52
N VAL A 96 10.56 3.26 9.09
CA VAL A 96 10.38 4.50 9.87
C VAL A 96 11.54 5.47 9.68
N ASP A 97 11.22 6.76 9.66
CA ASP A 97 12.17 7.85 9.53
C ASP A 97 11.72 9.06 10.33
N GLY A 98 12.59 10.04 10.52
CA GLY A 98 12.31 11.15 11.44
C GLY A 98 13.42 12.17 11.58
N VAL A 99 13.16 13.17 12.41
CA VAL A 99 14.05 14.30 12.63
C VAL A 99 13.89 14.85 14.05
N TYR A 100 15.01 15.26 14.62
CA TYR A 100 15.10 16.08 15.82
C TYR A 100 15.27 17.55 15.43
N LEU A 101 14.50 18.43 16.05
CA LEU A 101 14.55 19.88 15.84
C LEU A 101 14.78 20.58 17.18
N ASP A 102 15.50 21.69 17.15
CA ASP A 102 15.65 22.59 18.30
C ASP A 102 15.74 24.04 17.85
N ALA A 103 15.07 24.94 18.58
CA ALA A 103 15.13 26.37 18.32
C ALA A 103 14.90 27.24 19.56
N GLU A 104 15.42 28.46 19.51
CA GLU A 104 15.10 29.51 20.47
C GLU A 104 13.69 30.06 20.21
N VAL A 105 12.91 30.23 21.28
CA VAL A 105 11.64 30.96 21.26
C VAL A 105 11.89 32.36 21.78
N ARG A 106 11.56 33.37 20.96
CA ARG A 106 11.79 34.79 21.27
C ARG A 106 10.50 35.55 21.46
N ASN A 107 10.57 36.65 22.20
CA ASN A 107 9.58 37.72 22.17
C ASN A 107 10.32 39.04 21.88
N GLY A 108 10.21 39.49 20.63
CA GLY A 108 11.06 40.56 20.09
C GLY A 108 12.52 40.13 20.05
N LEU A 109 13.40 40.92 20.68
CA LEU A 109 14.85 40.64 20.71
C LEU A 109 15.27 39.72 21.87
N THR A 110 14.33 39.38 22.76
CA THR A 110 14.61 38.61 23.97
C THR A 110 14.32 37.14 23.71
N VAL A 111 15.35 36.30 23.79
CA VAL A 111 15.16 34.83 23.92
C VAL A 111 14.42 34.58 25.23
N LEU A 112 13.42 33.71 25.23
CA LEU A 112 12.65 33.32 26.41
C LEU A 112 13.05 31.92 26.88
N ARG A 113 12.92 30.94 25.98
CA ARG A 113 13.12 29.49 26.21
C ARG A 113 13.64 28.82 24.95
N GLU A 114 14.17 27.61 25.08
CA GLU A 114 14.37 26.72 23.93
C GLU A 114 13.17 25.77 23.79
N CYS A 115 12.90 25.36 22.56
CA CYS A 115 11.90 24.35 22.24
C CYS A 115 12.53 23.25 21.40
N ALA A 116 12.48 22.03 21.93
CA ALA A 116 13.00 20.84 21.27
C ALA A 116 11.87 19.90 20.86
N LEU A 117 12.03 19.28 19.69
CA LEU A 117 11.06 18.39 19.09
C LEU A 117 11.73 17.12 18.58
N GLY A 118 11.05 15.99 18.75
CA GLY A 118 11.33 14.77 18.01
C GLY A 118 10.13 14.39 17.15
N LEU A 119 10.34 14.17 15.85
CA LEU A 119 9.31 13.74 14.92
C LEU A 119 9.69 12.41 14.27
N VAL A 120 8.72 11.50 14.18
CA VAL A 120 8.83 10.26 13.40
C VAL A 120 7.59 9.99 12.58
N ALA A 121 7.79 9.42 11.40
CA ALA A 121 6.75 8.98 10.49
C ALA A 121 7.15 7.64 9.85
N PRO A 122 6.19 6.75 9.53
CA PRO A 122 6.49 5.54 8.80
C PRO A 122 6.88 5.89 7.36
N THR A 123 7.77 5.13 6.75
CA THR A 123 8.20 5.40 5.36
C THR A 123 7.25 4.85 4.32
N ALA A 124 6.37 3.90 4.68
CA ALA A 124 5.38 3.32 3.78
C ALA A 124 4.03 4.04 3.84
N ASP A 125 3.40 4.27 2.67
CA ASP A 125 2.10 4.94 2.59
C ASP A 125 1.01 4.12 3.27
N GLY A 126 0.15 4.81 4.04
CA GLY A 126 -0.94 4.19 4.78
C GLY A 126 -0.48 3.30 5.94
N ALA A 127 0.79 3.39 6.34
CA ALA A 127 1.28 2.74 7.54
C ALA A 127 1.01 3.60 8.78
N THR A 128 0.85 2.95 9.93
CA THR A 128 0.66 3.58 11.24
C THR A 128 1.73 3.14 12.21
N LEU A 129 2.15 4.03 13.09
CA LEU A 129 3.10 3.82 14.17
C LEU A 129 2.36 3.42 15.44
N THR A 130 3.01 2.55 16.21
CA THR A 130 2.65 2.19 17.59
C THR A 130 3.94 2.04 18.38
N GLY A 131 3.99 2.47 19.64
CA GLY A 131 5.20 2.38 20.45
C GLY A 131 5.38 3.56 21.41
N THR A 132 6.62 3.93 21.69
CA THR A 132 6.97 5.03 22.61
C THR A 132 8.11 5.87 22.07
N ALA A 133 8.06 7.18 22.31
CA ALA A 133 9.17 8.10 22.10
C ALA A 133 9.60 8.77 23.41
N THR A 134 10.90 8.99 23.53
CA THR A 134 11.54 9.77 24.60
C THR A 134 12.42 10.86 23.99
N LEU A 135 12.46 12.00 24.67
CA LEU A 135 13.29 13.13 24.27
C LEU A 135 13.95 13.73 25.50
N ASP A 136 15.27 13.75 25.49
CA ASP A 136 16.10 14.32 26.53
C ASP A 136 16.98 15.43 25.94
N VAL A 137 17.12 16.53 26.68
CA VAL A 137 17.98 17.67 26.34
C VAL A 137 18.94 17.91 27.51
N VAL A 138 20.21 18.13 27.20
CA VAL A 138 21.28 18.37 28.19
C VAL A 138 21.67 19.84 28.10
N ALA A 139 21.65 20.55 29.21
CA ALA A 139 22.11 21.94 29.33
C ALA A 139 23.02 22.06 30.56
N GLY A 140 24.32 22.25 30.34
CA GLY A 140 25.34 22.13 31.38
C GLY A 140 25.28 20.77 32.08
N ASP A 141 25.18 20.77 33.41
CA ASP A 141 25.09 19.56 34.23
C ASP A 141 23.65 19.04 34.41
N SER A 142 22.65 19.69 33.79
CA SER A 142 21.23 19.34 33.94
C SER A 142 20.70 18.58 32.74
N ILE A 143 19.95 17.50 33.00
CA ILE A 143 19.19 16.75 31.99
C ILE A 143 17.71 17.10 32.15
N GLN A 144 17.10 17.60 31.10
CA GLN A 144 15.66 17.82 31.01
C GLN A 144 15.05 16.75 30.12
N GLN A 145 14.02 16.08 30.62
CA GLN A 145 13.36 14.99 29.95
C GLN A 145 11.90 15.37 29.66
N ALA A 146 11.50 15.23 28.39
CA ALA A 146 10.10 15.24 28.03
C ALA A 146 9.43 13.95 28.56
N PRO A 147 8.16 14.01 29.01
CA PRO A 147 7.41 12.80 29.33
C PRO A 147 7.43 11.83 28.16
N SER A 148 7.59 10.52 28.43
CA SER A 148 7.47 9.51 27.39
C SER A 148 6.09 9.57 26.74
N VAL A 149 6.04 9.70 25.41
CA VAL A 149 4.79 9.85 24.64
C VAL A 149 4.54 8.57 23.84
N PRO A 150 3.31 8.03 23.85
CA PRO A 150 2.96 6.91 22.98
C PRO A 150 2.99 7.34 21.50
N LEU A 151 3.63 6.53 20.65
CA LEU A 151 3.56 6.69 19.21
C LEU A 151 2.21 6.18 18.72
N SER A 152 1.49 6.97 17.94
CA SER A 152 0.21 6.59 17.34
C SER A 152 0.00 7.33 16.03
N GLY A 153 -0.63 6.69 15.04
CA GLY A 153 -0.98 7.33 13.77
C GLY A 153 0.14 7.32 12.74
N ASP A 154 0.06 8.19 11.74
CA ASP A 154 1.01 8.32 10.62
C ASP A 154 2.16 9.30 10.93
N VAL A 155 2.02 10.15 11.95
CA VAL A 155 3.08 11.01 12.47
C VAL A 155 2.99 11.05 13.98
N SER A 156 4.13 10.98 14.65
CA SER A 156 4.22 11.23 16.09
C SER A 156 5.23 12.32 16.37
N VAL A 157 4.85 13.21 17.28
CA VAL A 157 5.63 14.35 17.72
C VAL A 157 5.77 14.29 19.23
N ILE A 158 7.00 14.40 19.73
CA ILE A 158 7.29 14.66 21.14
C ILE A 158 7.88 16.05 21.26
N VAL A 159 7.41 16.81 22.25
CA VAL A 159 7.76 18.22 22.44
C VAL A 159 8.29 18.44 23.85
N LEU A 160 9.42 19.14 23.95
CA LEU A 160 9.89 19.77 25.18
C LEU A 160 9.78 21.28 25.01
N THR A 161 8.69 21.86 25.52
CA THR A 161 8.37 23.28 25.29
C THR A 161 9.27 24.24 26.07
N ASN A 162 9.70 23.88 27.28
CA ASN A 162 10.48 24.77 28.15
C ASN A 162 11.88 24.22 28.37
N ALA A 163 12.62 24.01 27.28
CA ALA A 163 14.01 23.59 27.40
C ALA A 163 14.87 24.74 27.99
N THR A 164 15.77 24.43 28.92
CA THR A 164 16.80 25.37 29.39
C THR A 164 17.63 25.82 28.22
N ARG A 165 17.95 27.12 28.18
CA ARG A 165 18.78 27.70 27.11
C ARG A 165 20.15 27.05 27.06
N PHE A 166 20.72 27.05 25.87
CA PHE A 166 22.04 26.52 25.55
C PHE A 166 22.12 25.01 25.73
N SER A 167 21.28 24.27 24.99
CA SER A 167 21.43 22.82 24.96
C SER A 167 22.79 22.41 24.39
N ASP A 168 23.60 21.76 25.22
CA ASP A 168 24.91 21.21 24.86
C ASP A 168 24.77 19.84 24.20
N GLY A 169 23.68 19.13 24.50
CA GLY A 169 23.41 17.79 23.98
C GLY A 169 21.92 17.46 23.91
N PHE A 170 21.61 16.40 23.18
CA PHE A 170 20.24 15.86 23.12
C PHE A 170 20.25 14.36 22.83
N SER A 171 19.18 13.70 23.21
CA SER A 171 18.90 12.30 22.90
C SER A 171 17.41 12.14 22.59
N TYR A 172 17.10 11.93 21.31
CA TYR A 172 15.77 11.54 20.86
C TYR A 172 15.79 10.06 20.50
N THR A 173 14.87 9.29 21.07
CA THR A 173 14.70 7.86 20.78
C THR A 173 13.23 7.54 20.56
N ALA A 174 12.92 6.78 19.51
CA ALA A 174 11.59 6.25 19.27
C ALA A 174 11.66 4.76 18.96
N THR A 175 10.91 3.97 19.72
CA THR A 175 10.86 2.51 19.61
C THR A 175 9.44 2.04 19.41
N GLY A 176 9.25 1.02 18.59
CA GLY A 176 7.91 0.52 18.33
C GLY A 176 7.79 -0.32 17.08
N ARG A 177 6.60 -0.26 16.49
CA ARG A 177 6.17 -1.02 15.33
C ARG A 177 5.40 -0.15 14.36
N ALA A 178 5.81 -0.16 13.10
CA ALA A 178 5.03 0.35 11.98
C ALA A 178 4.15 -0.79 11.43
N SER A 179 2.88 -0.51 11.17
CA SER A 179 1.94 -1.49 10.61
C SER A 179 1.27 -0.96 9.35
N ARG A 180 1.11 -1.79 8.33
CA ARG A 180 0.42 -1.43 7.09
C ARG A 180 -0.45 -2.58 6.61
N THR A 181 -1.69 -2.30 6.25
CA THR A 181 -2.54 -3.26 5.58
C THR A 181 -2.28 -3.25 4.08
N VAL A 182 -1.87 -4.38 3.53
CA VAL A 182 -1.61 -4.59 2.10
C VAL A 182 -2.66 -5.55 1.54
N THR A 183 -3.16 -5.24 0.35
CA THR A 183 -4.07 -6.12 -0.37
C THR A 183 -3.29 -7.11 -1.21
N THR A 184 -3.38 -8.39 -0.88
CA THR A 184 -2.78 -9.47 -1.67
C THR A 184 -3.84 -10.10 -2.55
N THR A 185 -3.58 -10.18 -3.85
CA THR A 185 -4.45 -10.83 -4.82
C THR A 185 -3.83 -12.15 -5.25
N THR A 186 -4.49 -13.27 -4.94
CA THR A 186 -4.09 -14.59 -5.44
C THR A 186 -5.02 -15.02 -6.56
N THR A 187 -4.43 -15.59 -7.61
CA THR A 187 -5.16 -16.03 -8.80
C THR A 187 -4.90 -17.51 -9.02
N ASP A 188 -5.93 -18.32 -8.81
CA ASP A 188 -5.85 -19.77 -8.95
C ASP A 188 -6.68 -20.24 -10.14
N ARG A 189 -6.15 -21.20 -10.90
CA ARG A 189 -6.91 -21.90 -11.93
C ARG A 189 -7.56 -23.13 -11.30
N VAL A 190 -8.86 -23.07 -11.08
CA VAL A 190 -9.64 -24.16 -10.49
C VAL A 190 -10.32 -24.96 -11.59
N ARG A 191 -10.13 -26.28 -11.56
CA ARG A 191 -10.88 -27.19 -12.42
C ARG A 191 -12.33 -27.29 -11.90
N VAL A 192 -13.27 -26.79 -12.70
CA VAL A 192 -14.70 -26.86 -12.41
C VAL A 192 -15.32 -27.94 -13.29
N GLU A 193 -15.91 -28.93 -12.63
CA GLU A 193 -16.67 -29.99 -13.28
C GLU A 193 -18.02 -29.43 -13.77
N PRO A 194 -18.52 -29.86 -14.95
CA PRO A 194 -19.80 -29.42 -15.45
C PRO A 194 -20.92 -29.91 -14.52
N THR A 195 -21.88 -29.02 -14.25
CA THR A 195 -23.03 -29.31 -13.39
C THR A 195 -23.89 -30.45 -13.94
N ALA A 196 -24.67 -31.10 -13.08
CA ALA A 196 -25.59 -32.16 -13.48
C ALA A 196 -26.53 -31.71 -14.61
N ASN A 197 -27.07 -30.49 -14.52
CA ASN A 197 -27.93 -29.90 -15.55
C ASN A 197 -27.20 -29.72 -16.89
N ALA A 198 -25.93 -29.28 -16.86
CA ALA A 198 -25.13 -29.15 -18.07
C ALA A 198 -24.86 -30.51 -18.73
N ARG A 199 -24.56 -31.55 -17.93
CA ARG A 199 -24.38 -32.93 -18.42
C ARG A 199 -25.65 -33.49 -19.05
N THR A 200 -26.80 -33.31 -18.40
CA THR A 200 -28.11 -33.74 -18.93
C THR A 200 -28.43 -33.05 -20.25
N ARG A 201 -28.24 -31.72 -20.33
CA ARG A 201 -28.46 -30.97 -21.57
C ARG A 201 -27.53 -31.41 -22.70
N ALA A 202 -26.25 -31.65 -22.40
CA ALA A 202 -25.29 -32.16 -23.37
C ALA A 202 -25.71 -33.54 -23.89
N ARG A 203 -26.18 -34.43 -23.02
CA ARG A 203 -26.65 -35.77 -23.39
C ARG A 203 -27.89 -35.70 -24.27
N ASN A 204 -28.91 -34.92 -23.88
CA ASN A 204 -30.11 -34.73 -24.70
C ASN A 204 -29.78 -34.20 -26.10
N THR A 205 -28.81 -33.29 -26.20
CA THR A 205 -28.34 -32.74 -27.48
C THR A 205 -27.64 -33.81 -28.34
N TYR A 206 -26.83 -34.67 -27.72
CA TYR A 206 -26.19 -35.80 -28.39
C TYR A 206 -27.24 -36.79 -28.90
N ASP A 207 -28.18 -37.21 -28.06
CA ASP A 207 -29.20 -38.20 -28.41
C ASP A 207 -30.10 -37.69 -29.56
N ALA A 208 -30.51 -36.42 -29.51
CA ALA A 208 -31.25 -35.78 -30.60
C ALA A 208 -30.43 -35.76 -31.91
N SER A 209 -29.13 -35.47 -31.84
CA SER A 209 -28.24 -35.46 -33.00
C SER A 209 -28.04 -36.86 -33.59
N ALA A 210 -27.87 -37.87 -32.73
CA ALA A 210 -27.75 -39.26 -33.13
C ALA A 210 -29.03 -39.78 -33.80
N GLN A 211 -30.21 -39.44 -33.26
CA GLN A 211 -31.50 -39.76 -33.87
C GLN A 211 -31.66 -39.09 -35.25
N LYS A 212 -31.31 -37.81 -35.39
CA LYS A 212 -31.31 -37.10 -36.68
C LYS A 212 -30.37 -37.78 -37.68
N ALA A 213 -29.17 -38.18 -37.25
CA ALA A 213 -28.21 -38.90 -38.09
C ALA A 213 -28.76 -40.25 -38.55
N ARG A 214 -29.39 -41.02 -37.66
CA ARG A 214 -30.04 -42.32 -38.00
C ARG A 214 -31.17 -42.14 -39.01
N LYS A 215 -32.07 -41.17 -38.79
CA LYS A 215 -33.17 -40.86 -39.72
C LYS A 215 -32.63 -40.46 -41.10
N ALA A 216 -31.58 -39.65 -41.16
CA ALA A 216 -30.95 -39.25 -42.42
C ALA A 216 -30.26 -40.43 -43.13
N TYR A 217 -29.60 -41.32 -42.38
CA TYR A 217 -28.99 -42.53 -42.94
C TYR A 217 -30.04 -43.45 -43.57
N LYS A 218 -31.14 -43.74 -42.85
CA LYS A 218 -32.25 -44.57 -43.36
C LYS A 218 -32.77 -44.02 -44.69
N LYS A 219 -33.11 -42.72 -44.73
CA LYS A 219 -33.57 -42.04 -45.96
C LYS A 219 -32.54 -42.09 -47.10
N ALA A 220 -31.25 -41.96 -46.80
CA ALA A 220 -30.19 -42.01 -47.81
C ALA A 220 -29.96 -43.42 -48.36
N VAL A 221 -30.14 -44.46 -47.54
CA VAL A 221 -30.05 -45.86 -47.97
C VAL A 221 -31.25 -46.27 -48.82
N GLU A 222 -32.46 -45.84 -48.44
CA GLU A 222 -33.68 -46.05 -49.25
C GLU A 222 -33.52 -45.40 -50.63
N LYS A 223 -33.03 -44.14 -50.70
CA LYS A 223 -32.74 -43.43 -51.96
C LYS A 223 -31.56 -43.99 -52.76
N ALA A 224 -30.74 -44.87 -52.18
CA ALA A 224 -29.59 -45.44 -52.86
C ALA A 224 -29.97 -46.50 -53.89
N ASP A 225 -31.20 -47.04 -53.80
CA ASP A 225 -31.80 -47.97 -54.76
C ASP A 225 -30.85 -49.10 -55.20
N GLY A 226 -30.47 -49.95 -54.24
CA GLY A 226 -29.55 -51.07 -54.50
C GLY A 226 -28.06 -50.70 -54.64
N SER A 227 -27.71 -49.47 -55.06
CA SER A 227 -26.32 -49.08 -55.36
C SER A 227 -25.37 -49.17 -54.16
N ALA A 228 -24.40 -50.09 -54.22
CA ALA A 228 -23.40 -50.30 -53.18
C ALA A 228 -22.58 -49.03 -52.88
N ARG A 229 -22.18 -48.28 -53.93
CA ARG A 229 -21.40 -47.04 -53.80
C ARG A 229 -22.18 -45.95 -53.05
N LYS A 230 -23.46 -45.76 -53.35
CA LYS A 230 -24.33 -44.78 -52.67
C LYS A 230 -24.58 -45.19 -51.21
N LYS A 231 -24.81 -46.48 -50.94
CA LYS A 231 -24.93 -47.02 -49.56
C LYS A 231 -23.65 -46.80 -48.74
N ALA A 232 -22.48 -47.04 -49.33
CA ALA A 232 -21.19 -46.80 -48.67
C ALA A 232 -20.98 -45.31 -48.33
N SER A 233 -21.34 -44.41 -49.25
CA SER A 233 -21.30 -42.95 -49.01
C SER A 233 -22.24 -42.53 -47.86
N ALA A 234 -23.48 -43.04 -47.84
CA ALA A 234 -24.43 -42.79 -46.76
C ALA A 234 -23.89 -43.27 -45.39
N LYS A 235 -23.25 -44.44 -45.35
CA LYS A 235 -22.62 -44.98 -44.13
C LYS A 235 -21.46 -44.11 -43.64
N ARG A 236 -20.62 -43.60 -44.55
CA ARG A 236 -19.53 -42.66 -44.21
C ARG A 236 -20.09 -41.36 -43.63
N ALA A 237 -21.11 -40.78 -44.27
CA ALA A 237 -21.77 -39.56 -43.80
C ALA A 237 -22.42 -39.76 -42.41
N TYR A 238 -23.07 -40.90 -42.18
CA TYR A 238 -23.63 -41.26 -40.87
C TYR A 238 -22.54 -41.32 -39.79
N ARG A 239 -21.45 -42.05 -40.04
CA ARG A 239 -20.32 -42.16 -39.11
C ARG A 239 -19.73 -40.79 -38.79
N ALA A 240 -19.51 -39.94 -39.79
CA ALA A 240 -19.01 -38.58 -39.60
C ALA A 240 -19.92 -37.75 -38.69
N ARG A 241 -21.25 -37.84 -38.87
CA ARG A 241 -22.23 -37.13 -38.02
C ARG A 241 -22.22 -37.64 -36.58
N ILE A 242 -22.09 -38.94 -36.36
CA ILE A 242 -22.00 -39.51 -35.00
C ILE A 242 -20.70 -39.08 -34.31
N VAL A 243 -19.57 -39.08 -35.03
CA VAL A 243 -18.28 -38.60 -34.48
C VAL A 243 -18.36 -37.11 -34.12
N ALA A 244 -18.96 -36.28 -34.97
CA ALA A 244 -19.17 -34.86 -34.68
C ALA A 244 -20.07 -34.64 -33.44
N ALA A 245 -21.13 -35.43 -33.28
CA ALA A 245 -21.99 -35.36 -32.11
C ALA A 245 -21.23 -35.80 -30.83
N ARG A 246 -20.46 -36.89 -30.90
CA ARG A 246 -19.67 -37.41 -29.77
C ARG A 246 -18.58 -36.42 -29.32
N THR A 247 -17.89 -35.80 -30.26
CA THR A 247 -16.86 -34.79 -29.95
C THR A 247 -17.47 -33.53 -29.31
N THR A 248 -18.63 -33.09 -29.80
CA THR A 248 -19.38 -31.97 -29.20
C THR A 248 -19.82 -32.31 -27.77
N TYR A 249 -20.35 -33.52 -27.55
CA TYR A 249 -20.71 -34.00 -26.22
C TYR A 249 -19.50 -34.05 -25.29
N ALA A 250 -18.38 -34.66 -25.73
CA ALA A 250 -17.15 -34.78 -24.95
C ALA A 250 -16.62 -33.40 -24.51
N LYS A 251 -16.63 -32.41 -25.41
CA LYS A 251 -16.26 -31.02 -25.07
C LYS A 251 -17.22 -30.37 -24.08
N ALA A 252 -18.51 -30.66 -24.18
CA ALA A 252 -19.53 -30.09 -23.29
C ALA A 252 -19.48 -30.67 -21.87
N VAL A 253 -19.08 -31.93 -21.72
CA VAL A 253 -18.93 -32.60 -20.41
C VAL A 253 -17.50 -32.60 -19.88
N ALA A 254 -16.55 -32.05 -20.63
CA ALA A 254 -15.19 -31.88 -20.15
C ALA A 254 -15.16 -30.79 -19.06
N PRO A 255 -14.33 -30.98 -18.02
CA PRO A 255 -14.11 -29.96 -17.02
C PRO A 255 -13.41 -28.75 -17.62
N ARG A 256 -13.71 -27.58 -17.06
CA ARG A 256 -13.15 -26.30 -17.51
C ARG A 256 -12.29 -25.72 -16.41
N LEU A 257 -11.19 -25.09 -16.80
CA LEU A 257 -10.41 -24.29 -15.87
C LEU A 257 -11.06 -22.91 -15.76
N VAL A 258 -11.46 -22.55 -14.54
CA VAL A 258 -11.99 -21.23 -14.21
C VAL A 258 -10.95 -20.53 -13.36
N THR A 259 -10.62 -19.29 -13.73
CA THR A 259 -9.76 -18.44 -12.92
C THR A 259 -10.56 -17.93 -11.73
N ARG A 260 -10.13 -18.26 -10.52
CA ARG A 260 -10.67 -17.72 -9.27
C ARG A 260 -9.67 -16.72 -8.72
N THR A 261 -10.10 -15.48 -8.61
CA THR A 261 -9.35 -14.43 -7.93
C THR A 261 -9.83 -14.35 -6.49
N ARG A 262 -8.91 -14.35 -5.53
CA ARG A 262 -9.18 -14.07 -4.13
C ARG A 262 -8.38 -12.85 -3.71
N THR A 263 -9.03 -11.94 -3.02
CA THR A 263 -8.43 -10.73 -2.50
C THR A 263 -8.47 -10.81 -0.98
N SER A 264 -7.31 -10.74 -0.34
CA SER A 264 -7.19 -10.76 1.11
C SER A 264 -6.40 -9.54 1.59
N ALA A 265 -6.85 -8.94 2.69
CA ALA A 265 -6.10 -7.91 3.39
C ALA A 265 -5.13 -8.59 4.38
N VAL A 266 -3.84 -8.25 4.29
CA VAL A 266 -2.80 -8.76 5.19
C VAL A 266 -2.12 -7.56 5.85
N THR A 267 -2.11 -7.53 7.17
CA THR A 267 -1.36 -6.51 7.92
C THR A 267 0.10 -6.95 8.05
N GLN A 268 1.00 -6.13 7.51
CA GLN A 268 2.44 -6.26 7.66
C GLN A 268 2.92 -5.42 8.83
N PHE A 269 3.94 -5.90 9.53
CA PHE A 269 4.54 -5.23 10.68
C PHE A 269 6.04 -5.08 10.49
N SER A 270 6.59 -3.93 10.87
CA SER A 270 8.02 -3.64 10.88
C SER A 270 8.39 -3.02 12.22
N ASP A 271 9.14 -3.75 13.04
CA ASP A 271 9.65 -3.24 14.32
C ASP A 271 10.82 -2.26 14.07
N PHE A 272 10.93 -1.22 14.90
CA PHE A 272 11.94 -0.18 14.73
C PHE A 272 12.44 0.40 16.05
N THR A 273 13.67 0.93 16.01
CA THR A 273 14.31 1.73 17.07
C THR A 273 15.14 2.82 16.42
N VAL A 274 14.60 4.03 16.30
CA VAL A 274 15.32 5.16 15.69
C VAL A 274 15.89 6.08 16.78
N VAL A 275 17.07 6.64 16.52
CA VAL A 275 17.79 7.48 17.48
C VAL A 275 18.39 8.69 16.76
N ALA A 276 18.28 9.87 17.37
CA ALA A 276 19.09 11.03 17.06
C ALA A 276 19.74 11.53 18.35
N LYS A 277 21.08 11.56 18.41
CA LYS A 277 21.80 11.96 19.62
C LYS A 277 22.97 12.88 19.34
N ARG A 278 23.16 13.90 20.16
CA ARG A 278 24.39 14.71 20.20
C ARG A 278 24.90 14.70 21.62
N THR A 279 26.09 14.16 21.82
CA THR A 279 26.78 14.24 23.10
C THR A 279 27.33 15.65 23.26
N ALA A 280 27.20 16.22 24.47
CA ALA A 280 27.90 17.45 24.81
C ALA A 280 29.40 17.30 24.52
N PRO A 281 30.08 18.35 24.03
CA PRO A 281 31.54 18.32 23.93
C PRO A 281 32.11 18.02 25.31
N ALA A 282 33.04 17.06 25.39
CA ALA A 282 33.72 16.78 26.65
C ALA A 282 34.32 18.10 27.18
N PRO A 283 34.16 18.41 28.49
CA PRO A 283 34.76 19.61 29.04
C PRO A 283 36.26 19.59 28.71
N PRO A 284 36.88 20.74 28.36
CA PRO A 284 38.30 20.78 28.07
C PRO A 284 39.03 20.17 29.26
N ALA A 285 39.88 19.17 28.99
CA ALA A 285 40.67 18.53 30.03
C ALA A 285 41.37 19.64 30.81
N GLN A 286 41.07 19.76 32.11
CA GLN A 286 41.74 20.74 32.96
C GLN A 286 43.21 20.35 32.99
N THR A 287 44.03 21.01 32.17
CA THR A 287 45.48 20.94 32.30
C THR A 287 45.80 21.64 33.61
N GLY A 288 46.02 20.85 34.65
CA GLY A 288 46.43 21.34 35.96
C GLY A 288 47.66 22.25 35.79
N LEU A 289 47.53 23.46 36.34
CA LEU A 289 48.65 24.38 36.58
C LEU A 289 49.30 24.03 37.92
#